data_AF-A0A180FAK0-F1
#
_entry.id   AF-A0A180FAK0-F1
#
_cell.length_a   1.000
_cell.length_b   1.000
_cell.length_c   1.000
_cell.angle_alpha   90.00
_cell.angle_beta   90.00
_cell.angle_gamma   90.00
#
_symmetry.space_group_name_H-M   'P 1'
#
loop_
_entity.id
_entity.type
_entity.pdbx_description
1 polymer ?
#
loop_
_entity_poly.entity_id
_entity_poly.type
_entity_poly.pdbx_seq_one_letter_code
_entity_poly.pdbx_strand_id
1 'polypeptide(L)'
;MGTTELNFTVGELTLEAKASSGLPVMFTDNHINVVIDGYLLKLTYAGLHYDDDVTITASQAGNDEYNAAPNVSKILHIKHDE
;
A
#
# COMPACT_ATOMS: atom_id res chain seq x y z
N MET A 1 -17.93 2.30 0.08
CA MET A 1 -16.52 1.96 0.35
C MET A 1 -15.75 2.49 -0.84
N GLY A 2 -14.98 3.57 -0.66
CA GLY A 2 -14.31 4.25 -1.78
C GLY A 2 -13.19 3.37 -2.32
N THR A 3 -13.32 2.96 -3.58
CA THR A 3 -12.21 2.45 -4.37
C THR A 3 -11.43 3.68 -4.81
N THR A 4 -10.26 3.88 -4.21
CA THR A 4 -9.33 4.91 -4.68
C THR A 4 -8.78 4.42 -6.01
N GLU A 5 -9.30 4.95 -7.11
CA GLU A 5 -8.79 4.67 -8.45
C GLU A 5 -7.59 5.59 -8.69
N LEU A 6 -6.42 4.97 -8.87
CA LEU A 6 -5.18 5.68 -9.18
C LEU A 6 -4.72 5.22 -10.56
N ASN A 7 -4.79 6.12 -11.53
CA ASN A 7 -4.33 5.85 -12.88
C ASN A 7 -2.79 5.84 -12.87
N PHE A 8 -2.18 4.68 -13.07
CA PHE A 8 -0.73 4.49 -12.98
C PHE A 8 -0.19 3.92 -14.29
N THR A 9 0.47 4.76 -15.09
CA THR A 9 1.18 4.30 -16.30
C THR A 9 2.63 3.92 -15.99
N VAL A 10 3.33 4.69 -15.13
CA VAL A 10 4.56 4.35 -14.39
C VAL A 10 4.63 5.39 -13.26
N GLY A 11 4.71 5.01 -11.98
CA GLY A 11 4.68 6.04 -10.94
C GLY A 11 4.97 5.57 -9.53
N GLU A 12 5.25 6.56 -8.69
CA GLU A 12 5.40 6.40 -7.24
C GLU A 12 4.12 6.91 -6.55
N LEU A 13 3.64 6.17 -5.56
CA LEU A 13 2.51 6.54 -4.71
C LEU A 13 3.01 6.72 -3.27
N THR A 14 2.73 7.87 -2.67
CA THR A 14 2.94 8.01 -1.23
C THR A 14 1.74 7.41 -0.48
N LEU A 15 2.02 6.45 0.38
CA LEU A 15 1.07 5.78 1.25
C LEU A 15 0.91 6.57 2.55
N GLU A 16 -0.34 6.78 2.95
CA GLU A 16 -0.66 7.45 4.20
C GLU A 16 -1.48 6.51 5.10
N ALA A 17 -1.00 6.34 6.34
CA ALA A 17 -1.76 5.68 7.39
C ALA A 17 -1.41 6.29 8.75
N LYS A 18 -2.40 6.31 9.65
CA LYS A 18 -2.25 6.85 10.99
C LYS A 18 -2.76 5.83 12.00
N ALA A 19 -1.88 5.40 12.90
CA ALA A 19 -2.29 4.69 14.11
C ALA A 19 -2.74 5.69 15.17
N SER A 20 -3.84 5.41 15.86
CA SER A 20 -4.34 6.27 16.95
C SER A 20 -3.38 6.31 18.15
N SER A 21 -2.53 5.29 18.30
CA SER A 21 -1.44 5.23 19.28
C SER A 21 -0.27 6.18 18.97
N GLY A 22 -0.19 6.72 17.75
CA GLY A 22 0.95 7.50 17.28
C GLY A 22 2.20 6.68 16.93
N LEU A 23 2.12 5.34 17.05
CA LEU A 23 3.19 4.44 16.66
C LEU A 23 3.36 4.38 15.12
N PRO A 24 4.57 4.10 14.62
CA PRO A 24 4.84 4.06 13.18
C PRO A 24 4.02 2.95 12.51
N VAL A 25 3.55 3.24 11.30
CA VAL A 25 2.86 2.28 10.44
C VAL A 25 3.83 1.77 9.39
N MET A 26 3.88 0.45 9.22
CA MET A 26 4.64 -0.21 8.18
C MET A 26 3.71 -0.74 7.10
N PHE A 27 4.19 -0.71 5.86
CA PHE A 27 3.45 -1.17 4.70
C PHE A 27 4.15 -2.36 4.05
N THR A 28 3.35 -3.32 3.61
CA THR A 28 3.81 -4.49 2.82
C THR A 28 2.88 -4.70 1.64
N ASP A 29 3.43 -5.20 0.54
CA ASP A 29 2.66 -5.63 -0.63
C ASP A 29 2.68 -7.17 -0.77
N ASN A 30 1.89 -7.67 -1.71
CA ASN A 30 1.86 -9.07 -2.10
C ASN A 30 2.29 -9.29 -3.57
N HIS A 31 2.82 -8.26 -4.24
CA HIS A 31 3.01 -8.27 -5.68
C HIS A 31 4.46 -8.01 -6.06
N ILE A 32 5.07 -8.92 -6.84
CA ILE A 32 6.50 -8.90 -7.17
C ILE A 32 6.97 -7.64 -7.93
N ASN A 33 6.06 -7.03 -8.68
CA ASN A 33 6.34 -5.81 -9.46
C ASN A 33 6.09 -4.51 -8.67
N VAL A 34 5.88 -4.62 -7.37
CA VAL A 34 5.70 -3.50 -6.45
C VAL A 34 6.83 -3.52 -5.44
N VAL A 35 7.33 -2.33 -5.12
CA VAL A 35 8.36 -2.13 -4.12
C VAL A 35 7.89 -1.02 -3.19
N ILE A 36 7.90 -1.29 -1.89
CA ILE A 36 7.59 -0.28 -0.87
C ILE A 36 8.88 0.12 -0.16
N ASP A 37 9.24 1.39 -0.25
CA ASP A 37 10.35 2.00 0.49
C ASP A 37 9.79 2.98 1.54
N GLY A 38 9.63 2.50 2.76
CA GLY A 38 8.97 3.22 3.84
C GLY A 38 7.50 3.49 3.53
N TYR A 39 7.19 4.72 3.11
CA TYR A 39 5.85 5.17 2.72
C TYR A 39 5.71 5.30 1.19
N LEU A 40 6.78 5.07 0.44
CA LEU A 40 6.78 5.27 -1.01
C LEU A 40 6.60 3.93 -1.70
N LEU A 41 5.42 3.71 -2.27
CA LEU A 41 5.14 2.59 -3.17
C LEU A 41 5.64 2.95 -4.56
N LYS A 42 6.43 2.06 -5.17
CA LYS A 42 6.96 2.19 -6.52
C LYS A 42 6.49 1.01 -7.35
N LEU A 43 5.94 1.31 -8.52
CA LEU A 43 5.61 0.29 -9.51
C LEU A 43 6.81 0.09 -10.42
N THR A 44 7.43 -1.08 -10.37
CA THR A 44 8.49 -1.44 -11.30
C THR A 44 7.82 -1.96 -12.57
N TYR A 45 7.74 -1.12 -13.60
CA TYR A 45 6.99 -1.28 -14.86
C TYR A 45 7.27 -2.56 -15.69
N ALA A 46 8.02 -3.55 -15.20
CA ALA A 46 8.45 -4.69 -15.99
C ALA A 46 7.37 -5.77 -16.23
N GLY A 47 6.19 -5.72 -15.59
CA GLY A 47 5.19 -6.77 -15.80
C GLY A 47 3.85 -6.64 -15.07
N LEU A 48 3.41 -5.43 -14.75
CA LEU A 48 2.04 -5.22 -14.25
C LEU A 48 1.08 -5.15 -15.43
N HIS A 49 0.08 -6.02 -15.43
CA HIS A 49 -1.05 -5.94 -16.32
C HIS A 49 -2.08 -4.98 -15.73
N TYR A 50 -2.85 -4.31 -16.59
CA TYR A 50 -3.92 -3.39 -16.17
C TYR A 50 -5.11 -4.08 -15.49
N ASP A 51 -5.08 -5.40 -15.36
CA ASP A 51 -6.08 -6.18 -14.63
C ASP A 51 -5.49 -6.76 -13.33
N ASP A 52 -4.25 -6.38 -12.97
CA ASP A 52 -3.61 -6.84 -11.74
C ASP A 52 -4.12 -6.04 -10.52
N ASP A 53 -4.46 -6.79 -9.48
CA ASP A 53 -4.80 -6.25 -8.17
C ASP A 53 -3.61 -6.37 -7.24
N VAL A 54 -3.15 -5.24 -6.71
CA VAL A 54 -2.08 -5.17 -5.71
C VAL A 54 -2.72 -4.99 -4.34
N THR A 55 -2.47 -5.93 -3.41
CA THR A 55 -2.90 -5.76 -2.02
C THR A 55 -1.79 -5.11 -1.20
N ILE A 56 -2.10 -3.96 -0.61
CA ILE A 56 -1.23 -3.25 0.32
C ILE A 56 -1.77 -3.42 1.73
N THR A 57 -0.93 -3.90 2.65
CA THR A 57 -1.27 -4.08 4.06
C THR A 57 -0.52 -3.06 4.91
N ALA A 58 -1.28 -2.26 5.65
CA ALA A 58 -0.78 -1.39 6.69
C ALA A 58 -0.81 -2.13 8.04
N SER A 59 0.29 -2.04 8.79
CA SER A 59 0.46 -2.70 10.08
C SER A 59 1.12 -1.77 11.09
N GLN A 60 0.67 -1.83 12.34
CA GLN A 60 1.32 -1.10 13.45
C GLN A 60 1.65 -2.10 14.56
N ALA A 61 2.95 -2.31 14.78
CA ALA A 61 3.46 -3.13 15.87
C ALA A 61 3.23 -2.45 17.22
N GLY A 62 2.90 -3.22 18.25
CA GLY A 62 2.74 -2.73 19.60
C GLY A 62 4.07 -2.40 20.29
N ASN A 63 3.97 -1.82 21.48
CA ASN A 63 5.06 -1.55 22.40
C ASN A 63 4.58 -1.82 23.86
N ASP A 64 5.31 -1.31 24.86
CA ASP A 64 4.98 -1.52 26.27
C ASP A 64 3.66 -0.84 26.71
N GLU A 65 3.26 0.25 26.04
CA GLU A 65 2.04 1.01 26.36
C GLU A 65 0.83 0.66 25.49
N TYR A 66 1.05 0.23 24.24
CA TYR A 66 0.01 -0.03 23.26
C TYR A 66 0.17 -1.42 22.63
N ASN A 67 -0.94 -2.17 22.59
CA ASN A 67 -0.99 -3.41 21.82
C ASN A 67 -0.82 -3.16 20.31
N ALA A 68 -0.40 -4.19 19.57
CA ALA A 68 -0.38 -4.14 18.11
C ALA A 68 -1.80 -3.89 17.57
N ALA A 69 -1.92 -3.01 16.56
CA ALA A 69 -3.19 -2.78 15.90
C ALA A 69 -3.50 -3.90 14.89
N PRO A 70 -4.79 -4.17 14.63
CA PRO A 70 -5.18 -5.05 13.53
C PRO A 70 -4.66 -4.51 12.19
N ASN A 71 -4.20 -5.42 11.34
CA ASN A 71 -3.75 -5.07 10.00
C ASN A 71 -4.92 -4.56 9.15
N VAL A 72 -4.65 -3.55 8.33
CA VAL A 72 -5.61 -3.00 7.37
C VAL A 72 -5.09 -3.24 5.96
N SER A 73 -5.82 -4.04 5.18
CA SER A 73 -5.49 -4.29 3.78
C SER A 73 -6.36 -3.46 2.84
N LYS A 74 -5.75 -2.93 1.79
CA LYS A 74 -6.41 -2.22 0.69
C LYS A 74 -5.96 -2.80 -0.64
N ILE A 75 -6.89 -2.91 -1.58
CA ILE A 75 -6.60 -3.34 -2.93
C ILE A 75 -6.42 -2.08 -3.77
N LEU A 76 -5.26 -2.00 -4.44
CA LEU A 76 -4.96 -1.05 -5.49
C LEU A 76 -5.25 -1.74 -6.81
N HIS A 77 -6.23 -1.22 -7.54
CA HIS A 77 -6.53 -1.65 -8.90
C HIS A 77 -5.65 -0.87 -9.85
N ILE A 78 -4.79 -1.56 -10.59
CA ILE A 78 -4.03 -0.93 -11.67
C ILE A 78 -5.01 -0.69 -12.82
N LYS A 79 -5.03 0.51 -13.38
CA LYS A 79 -5.87 0.83 -14.54
C LYS A 79 -5.08 1.57 -15.60
N HIS A 80 -5.41 1.33 -16.86
CA HIS A 80 -4.94 2.12 -17.99
C HIS A 80 -5.69 3.45 -18.02
N ASP A 81 -4.98 4.57 -18.12
CA ASP A 81 -5.56 5.88 -18.42
C ASP A 81 -5.89 5.90 -19.92
N GLU A 82 -7.15 6.07 -20.28
CA GLU A 82 -7.62 6.10 -21.68
C GLU A 82 -7.28 7.40 -22.42
#